data_AF-A0A2P5BAR1-F1
#
_entry.id   AF-A0A2P5BAR1-F1
#
_cell.length_a   1.000
_cell.length_b   1.000
_cell.length_c   1.000
_cell.angle_alpha   90.00
_cell.angle_beta   90.00
_cell.angle_gamma   90.00
#
_symmetry.space_group_name_H-M   'P 1'
#
loop_
_entity.id
_entity.type
_entity.pdbx_description
1 polymer ?
#
loop_
_entity_poly.entity_id
_entity_poly.type
_entity_poly.pdbx_seq_one_letter_code
_entity_poly.pdbx_strand_id
1 'polypeptide(L)'
;MDILLAAKHSPSHYYMFSRPFFDSNAAFDNTMTSTIIRYGGNYIAPSNPVSPNGQLPNITDRIAASNFTSGIRALASEEFPVNVPQNVAERLFVTVSVNTIVCPNSSCDGPDETNVIFTQLSAGACPSVYTTEFPIRPPYFFNFTGPVGKNTLYPSIGT
;
A
#
# COMPACT_ATOMS: atom_id res chain seq x y z
N MET A 1 -8.66 -9.00 -3.53
CA MET A 1 -7.98 -10.31 -3.45
C MET A 1 -9.04 -11.32 -3.16
N ASP A 2 -9.13 -12.34 -3.99
CA ASP A 2 -10.20 -13.34 -3.87
C ASP A 2 -9.56 -14.61 -3.33
N ILE A 3 -10.10 -15.11 -2.22
CA ILE A 3 -9.54 -16.25 -1.50
C ILE A 3 -10.68 -17.23 -1.24
N LEU A 4 -10.49 -18.48 -1.65
CA LEU A 4 -11.43 -19.54 -1.33
C LEU A 4 -11.17 -20.05 0.09
N LEU A 5 -12.18 -19.89 0.96
CA LEU A 5 -12.17 -20.49 2.29
C LEU A 5 -12.90 -21.84 2.26
N ALA A 6 -12.20 -22.93 2.55
CA ALA A 6 -12.80 -24.25 2.71
C ALA A 6 -13.22 -24.50 4.17
N ALA A 7 -14.52 -24.45 4.46
CA ALA A 7 -15.09 -24.69 5.80
C ALA A 7 -15.12 -26.19 6.17
N LYS A 8 -13.95 -26.79 6.42
CA LYS A 8 -13.79 -28.23 6.73
C LYS A 8 -13.70 -28.57 8.23
N HIS A 9 -13.77 -27.57 9.11
CA HIS A 9 -13.70 -27.78 10.55
C HIS A 9 -15.09 -28.13 11.12
N SER A 10 -15.12 -28.67 12.35
CA SER A 10 -16.37 -28.93 13.08
C SER A 10 -17.21 -27.65 13.19
N PRO A 11 -18.55 -27.72 13.06
CA PRO A 11 -19.40 -26.54 13.17
C PRO A 11 -19.16 -25.74 14.46
N SER A 12 -18.75 -24.48 14.30
CA SER A 12 -18.43 -23.56 15.39
C SER A 12 -18.41 -22.11 14.89
N HIS A 13 -17.89 -21.21 15.72
CA HIS A 13 -17.57 -19.83 15.38
C HIS A 13 -16.04 -19.67 15.29
N TYR A 14 -15.57 -18.94 14.27
CA TYR A 14 -14.14 -18.73 14.00
C TYR A 14 -13.87 -17.25 13.77
N TYR A 15 -12.82 -16.71 14.41
CA TYR A 15 -12.40 -15.35 14.14
C TYR A 15 -11.67 -15.24 12.79
N MET A 16 -11.91 -14.12 12.12
CA MET A 16 -11.07 -13.58 11.07
C MET A 16 -10.51 -12.25 11.57
N PHE A 17 -9.20 -12.07 11.48
CA PHE A 17 -8.52 -10.86 11.94
C PHE A 17 -7.87 -10.11 10.77
N SER A 18 -7.71 -8.81 10.95
CA SER A 18 -6.86 -7.98 10.11
C SER A 18 -6.12 -6.96 10.97
N ARG A 19 -4.86 -6.72 10.63
CA ARG A 19 -3.98 -5.72 11.24
C ARG A 19 -3.09 -5.14 10.13
N PRO A 20 -2.75 -3.84 10.15
CA PRO A 20 -1.84 -3.28 9.15
C PRO A 20 -0.44 -3.92 9.23
N PHE A 21 0.25 -3.96 8.10
CA PHE A 21 1.71 -4.01 8.05
C PHE A 21 2.21 -2.57 7.90
N PHE A 22 3.17 -2.16 8.73
CA PHE A 22 3.70 -0.80 8.74
C PHE A 22 5.14 -0.79 9.26
N ASP A 23 6.06 -0.27 8.47
CA ASP A 23 7.51 -0.33 8.70
C ASP A 23 8.19 1.05 8.58
N SER A 24 7.43 2.12 8.79
CA SER A 24 7.92 3.50 8.86
C SER A 24 7.79 4.07 10.28
N ASN A 25 8.28 5.30 10.47
CA ASN A 25 8.17 6.03 11.73
C ASN A 25 7.01 7.03 11.76
N ALA A 26 6.22 7.14 10.69
CA ALA A 26 5.06 8.04 10.68
C ALA A 26 3.96 7.53 11.63
N ALA A 27 3.14 8.45 12.14
CA ALA A 27 2.00 8.08 12.96
C ALA A 27 1.00 7.24 12.14
N PHE A 28 0.46 6.19 12.75
CA PHE A 28 -0.49 5.29 12.10
C PHE A 28 -1.41 4.65 13.13
N ASP A 29 -2.56 4.16 12.67
CA ASP A 29 -3.48 3.38 13.50
C ASP A 29 -2.98 1.95 13.63
N ASN A 30 -2.64 1.53 14.85
CA ASN A 30 -2.13 0.19 15.15
C ASN A 30 -3.20 -0.81 15.59
N THR A 31 -4.48 -0.43 15.50
CA THR A 31 -5.60 -1.27 15.93
C THR A 31 -5.73 -2.52 15.08
N MET A 32 -6.27 -3.56 15.70
CA MET A 32 -6.61 -4.83 15.06
C MET A 32 -8.13 -4.91 14.95
N THR A 33 -8.62 -5.25 13.76
CA THR A 33 -10.04 -5.51 13.53
C THR A 33 -10.30 -7.01 13.48
N SER A 34 -11.50 -7.42 13.90
CA SER A 34 -11.91 -8.81 13.88
C SER A 34 -13.37 -8.95 13.47
N THR A 35 -13.69 -10.07 12.85
CA THR A 35 -15.05 -10.52 12.56
C THR A 35 -15.17 -12.01 12.86
N ILE A 36 -16.41 -12.51 12.91
CA ILE A 36 -16.69 -13.92 13.24
C ILE A 36 -17.37 -14.59 12.04
N ILE A 37 -16.72 -15.63 11.51
CA ILE A 37 -17.34 -16.58 10.60
C ILE A 37 -18.11 -17.61 11.44
N ARG A 38 -19.38 -17.80 11.12
CA ARG A 38 -20.28 -18.70 11.86
C ARG A 38 -20.71 -19.84 10.94
N TYR A 39 -20.56 -21.07 11.39
CA TYR A 39 -21.19 -22.20 10.69
C TYR A 39 -22.71 -22.08 10.82
N GLY A 40 -23.43 -22.44 9.76
CA GLY A 40 -24.88 -22.61 9.81
C GLY A 40 -25.28 -23.97 10.38
N GLY A 41 -26.54 -24.09 10.81
CA GLY A 41 -27.14 -25.36 11.24
C GLY A 41 -27.25 -25.51 12.77
N ASN A 42 -27.62 -26.72 13.20
CA ASN A 42 -27.90 -27.04 14.60
C ASN A 42 -26.64 -27.56 15.30
N TYR A 43 -26.03 -26.71 16.12
CA TYR A 43 -24.94 -27.06 17.03
C TYR A 43 -24.99 -26.12 18.24
N ILE A 44 -24.31 -26.52 19.32
CA ILE A 44 -24.17 -25.66 20.50
C ILE A 44 -23.08 -24.64 20.18
N ALA A 45 -23.50 -23.41 19.84
CA ALA A 45 -22.58 -22.32 19.56
C ALA A 45 -21.85 -21.89 20.85
N PRO A 46 -20.52 -21.65 20.80
CA PRO A 46 -19.81 -21.10 21.94
C PRO A 46 -20.25 -19.65 22.19
N SER A 47 -20.37 -19.27 23.46
CA SER A 47 -20.67 -17.88 23.86
C SER A 47 -19.54 -16.93 23.44
N ASN A 48 -18.29 -17.39 23.54
CA ASN A 48 -17.10 -16.70 23.06
C ASN A 48 -16.27 -17.67 22.22
N PRO A 49 -16.05 -17.40 20.92
CA PRO A 49 -15.13 -18.19 20.11
C PRO A 49 -13.72 -18.09 20.68
N VAL A 50 -12.91 -19.14 20.54
CA VAL A 50 -11.50 -19.09 20.93
C VAL A 50 -10.76 -18.18 19.96
N SER A 51 -10.14 -17.12 20.48
CA SER A 51 -9.23 -16.28 19.71
C SER A 51 -7.91 -17.03 19.50
N PRO A 52 -7.48 -17.30 18.26
CA PRO A 52 -6.12 -17.74 18.00
C PRO A 52 -5.14 -16.58 18.28
N ASN A 53 -4.70 -16.48 19.54
CA ASN A 53 -3.71 -15.49 19.94
C ASN A 53 -2.40 -15.72 19.14
N GLY A 54 -1.85 -14.64 18.58
CA GLY A 54 -0.50 -14.64 17.99
C GLY A 54 -0.37 -15.25 16.59
N GLN A 55 -1.45 -15.40 15.81
CA GLN A 55 -1.38 -15.95 14.46
C GLN A 55 -1.08 -14.93 13.34
N LEU A 56 -1.24 -13.63 13.60
CA LEU A 56 -0.84 -12.61 12.62
C LEU A 56 0.68 -12.35 12.69
N PRO A 57 1.34 -12.12 11.55
CA PRO A 57 2.71 -11.63 11.54
C PRO A 57 2.89 -10.38 12.39
N ASN A 58 4.13 -10.11 12.80
CA ASN A 58 4.44 -8.84 13.45
C ASN A 58 4.14 -7.69 12.48
N ILE A 59 3.77 -6.54 13.03
CA ILE A 59 3.37 -5.35 12.27
C ILE A 59 4.47 -4.85 11.33
N THR A 60 5.73 -5.07 11.70
CA THR A 60 6.93 -4.69 10.94
C THR A 60 7.52 -5.86 10.14
N ASP A 61 6.84 -7.00 10.04
CA ASP A 61 7.37 -8.21 9.38
C ASP A 61 7.42 -8.07 7.85
N ARG A 62 8.53 -7.49 7.37
CA ARG A 62 8.84 -7.33 5.95
C ARG A 62 8.93 -8.65 5.21
N ILE A 63 9.39 -9.71 5.88
CA ILE A 63 9.58 -11.02 5.26
C ILE A 63 8.21 -11.64 4.97
N ALA A 64 7.29 -11.60 5.92
CA ALA A 64 5.91 -12.06 5.71
C ALA A 64 5.23 -11.30 4.56
N ALA A 65 5.34 -9.97 4.53
CA ALA A 65 4.76 -9.14 3.47
C ALA A 65 5.37 -9.45 2.08
N SER A 66 6.70 -9.59 2.01
CA SER A 66 7.43 -9.93 0.78
C SER A 66 7.06 -11.32 0.27
N ASN A 67 7.04 -12.32 1.15
CA ASN A 67 6.69 -13.70 0.80
C ASN A 67 5.29 -13.77 0.19
N PHE A 68 4.30 -13.12 0.83
CA PHE A 68 2.94 -13.06 0.30
C PHE A 68 2.89 -12.41 -1.09
N THR A 69 3.52 -11.24 -1.25
CA THR A 69 3.50 -10.47 -2.51
C THR A 69 4.21 -11.20 -3.65
N SER A 70 5.30 -11.91 -3.35
CA SER A 70 6.06 -12.71 -4.33
C SER A 70 5.27 -13.90 -4.91
N GLY A 71 4.20 -14.32 -4.23
CA GLY A 71 3.30 -15.38 -4.70
C GLY A 71 2.29 -14.94 -5.75
N ILE A 72 2.12 -13.63 -5.97
CA ILE A 72 1.12 -13.09 -6.91
C ILE A 72 1.56 -13.37 -8.34
N ARG A 73 0.78 -14.17 -9.06
CA ARG A 73 1.01 -14.55 -10.47
C ARG A 73 -0.32 -14.61 -11.19
N ALA A 74 -0.31 -14.32 -12.49
CA ALA A 74 -1.47 -14.56 -13.33
C ALA A 74 -1.69 -16.07 -13.49
N LEU A 75 -2.96 -16.49 -13.62
CA LEU A 75 -3.33 -17.90 -13.79
C LEU A 75 -2.72 -18.50 -15.06
N ALA A 76 -2.70 -17.73 -16.16
CA ALA A 76 -2.02 -18.04 -17.42
C ALA A 76 -2.26 -19.48 -17.92
N SER A 77 -3.52 -19.80 -18.22
CA SER A 77 -3.95 -21.09 -18.80
C SER A 77 -4.50 -20.92 -20.21
N GLU A 78 -4.87 -22.02 -20.89
CA GLU A 78 -5.54 -21.94 -22.20
C GLU A 78 -6.90 -21.23 -22.13
N GLU A 79 -7.65 -21.45 -21.05
CA GLU A 79 -8.96 -20.79 -20.80
C GLU A 79 -8.78 -19.33 -20.36
N PHE A 80 -7.68 -19.02 -19.67
CA PHE A 80 -7.36 -17.67 -19.17
C PHE A 80 -5.97 -17.22 -19.67
N PRO A 81 -5.82 -16.95 -20.98
CA PRO A 81 -4.52 -16.65 -21.56
C PRO A 81 -4.01 -15.28 -21.13
N VAL A 82 -2.69 -15.15 -21.05
CA VAL A 82 -2.00 -13.90 -20.71
C VAL A 82 -1.05 -13.55 -21.86
N ASN A 83 -1.12 -12.31 -22.33
CA ASN A 83 -0.21 -11.78 -23.35
C ASN A 83 0.74 -10.77 -22.72
N VAL A 84 1.94 -11.21 -22.33
CA VAL A 84 2.96 -10.35 -21.75
C VAL A 84 3.72 -9.63 -22.88
N PRO A 85 3.78 -8.29 -22.91
CA PRO A 85 4.54 -7.55 -23.91
C PRO A 85 6.02 -7.97 -23.91
N GLN A 86 6.49 -8.53 -25.03
CA GLN A 86 7.88 -8.97 -25.18
C GLN A 86 8.81 -7.87 -25.71
N ASN A 87 8.24 -6.91 -26.45
CA ASN A 87 8.97 -5.81 -27.06
C ASN A 87 8.70 -4.52 -26.28
N VAL A 88 9.69 -4.06 -25.53
CA VAL A 88 9.62 -2.81 -24.76
C VAL A 88 10.03 -1.65 -25.65
N ALA A 89 9.06 -0.81 -26.04
CA ALA A 89 9.31 0.37 -26.87
C ALA A 89 9.95 1.53 -26.06
N GLU A 90 9.58 1.68 -24.80
CA GLU A 90 10.02 2.79 -23.94
C GLU A 90 10.21 2.30 -22.50
N ARG A 91 11.21 2.86 -21.80
CA ARG A 91 11.51 2.53 -20.40
C ARG A 91 11.42 3.78 -19.55
N LEU A 92 10.53 3.75 -18.56
CA LEU A 92 10.40 4.82 -17.58
C LEU A 92 11.14 4.43 -16.30
N PHE A 93 11.93 5.35 -15.77
CA PHE A 93 12.49 5.29 -14.42
C PHE A 93 11.72 6.28 -13.55
N VAL A 94 10.82 5.78 -12.72
CA VAL A 94 9.98 6.61 -11.83
C VAL A 94 10.46 6.49 -10.40
N THR A 95 10.78 7.61 -9.78
CA THR A 95 11.11 7.70 -8.35
C THR A 95 9.86 8.07 -7.57
N VAL A 96 9.53 7.31 -6.54
CA VAL A 96 8.40 7.59 -5.63
C VAL A 96 8.98 8.07 -4.30
N SER A 97 8.57 9.26 -3.85
CA SER A 97 9.01 9.83 -2.58
C SER A 97 7.89 10.60 -1.89
N VAL A 98 7.97 10.66 -0.56
CA VAL A 98 7.21 11.63 0.24
C VAL A 98 8.11 12.86 0.37
N ASN A 99 7.60 14.04 0.01
CA ASN A 99 8.35 15.28 0.05
C ASN A 99 7.56 16.36 0.80
N THR A 100 8.26 17.41 1.22
CA THR A 100 7.67 18.62 1.79
C THR A 100 7.94 19.80 0.87
N ILE A 101 7.05 20.78 0.88
CA ILE A 101 7.20 22.09 0.24
C ILE A 101 7.02 23.20 1.28
N VAL A 102 7.47 24.40 0.97
CA VAL A 102 7.35 25.55 1.88
C VAL A 102 5.92 26.11 1.81
N CYS A 103 5.22 26.22 2.95
CA CYS A 103 3.93 26.94 2.99
C CYS A 103 4.14 28.43 3.33
N PRO A 104 3.31 29.33 2.80
CA PRO A 104 3.26 30.71 3.25
C PRO A 104 2.90 30.79 4.75
N ASN A 105 3.59 31.67 5.48
CA ASN A 105 3.28 32.02 6.88
C ASN A 105 3.15 30.83 7.85
N SER A 106 3.88 29.73 7.61
CA SER A 106 3.84 28.53 8.46
C SER A 106 2.42 27.99 8.71
N SER A 107 1.56 28.08 7.69
CA SER A 107 0.12 27.79 7.78
C SER A 107 -0.26 26.30 7.76
N CYS A 108 0.70 25.39 7.89
CA CYS A 108 0.55 23.97 7.58
C CYS A 108 1.34 23.13 8.60
N ASP A 109 0.91 21.88 8.84
CA ASP A 109 1.46 20.99 9.88
C ASP A 109 2.24 19.80 9.28
N GLY A 110 3.42 20.04 8.71
CA GLY A 110 4.29 18.96 8.21
C GLY A 110 5.55 18.71 9.05
N PRO A 111 6.30 17.63 8.73
CA PRO A 111 7.50 17.26 9.49
C PRO A 111 8.56 18.38 9.42
N ASP A 112 9.20 18.67 10.55
CA ASP A 112 10.18 19.76 10.72
C ASP A 112 9.67 21.13 10.19
N GLU A 113 8.40 21.48 10.47
CA GLU A 113 7.75 22.73 10.04
C GLU A 113 7.67 22.92 8.50
N THR A 114 7.80 21.85 7.72
CA THR A 114 7.74 21.87 6.25
C THR A 114 6.65 20.97 5.71
N ASN A 115 5.91 21.42 4.71
CA ASN A 115 4.49 21.09 4.55
C ASN A 115 4.19 20.28 3.29
N VAL A 116 3.33 19.27 3.36
CA VAL A 116 3.03 18.38 2.23
C VAL A 116 1.84 18.90 1.42
N ILE A 117 1.97 19.05 0.10
CA ILE A 117 0.84 19.26 -0.82
C ILE A 117 0.65 18.03 -1.71
N PHE A 118 -0.59 17.55 -1.78
CA PHE A 118 -1.07 16.68 -2.86
C PHE A 118 -1.93 17.54 -3.80
N THR A 119 -1.45 17.83 -5.00
CA THR A 119 -2.25 18.52 -6.02
C THR A 119 -3.22 17.52 -6.65
N GLN A 120 -4.51 17.71 -6.42
CA GLN A 120 -5.57 16.95 -7.07
C GLN A 120 -6.07 17.74 -8.29
N LEU A 121 -5.85 17.23 -9.51
CA LEU A 121 -6.48 17.81 -10.70
C LEU A 121 -7.97 17.45 -10.72
N SER A 122 -8.84 18.45 -10.78
CA SER A 122 -10.27 18.26 -10.99
C SER A 122 -10.56 17.92 -12.46
N ALA A 123 -11.38 16.89 -12.68
CA ALA A 123 -11.78 16.41 -14.00
C ALA A 123 -12.70 17.43 -14.70
N GLY A 124 -12.10 18.45 -15.29
CA GLY A 124 -12.79 19.48 -16.09
C GLY A 124 -11.86 20.54 -16.68
N ALA A 125 -10.55 20.29 -16.67
CA ALA A 125 -9.56 21.32 -16.87
C ALA A 125 -9.16 21.49 -18.36
N CYS A 126 -9.14 22.75 -18.80
CA CYS A 126 -8.67 23.22 -20.11
C CYS A 126 -7.25 22.71 -20.47
N PRO A 127 -6.84 22.78 -21.75
CA PRO A 127 -5.52 22.32 -22.23
C PRO A 127 -4.29 22.94 -21.53
N SER A 128 -4.47 23.98 -20.71
CA SER A 128 -3.39 24.70 -20.02
C SER A 128 -3.11 24.23 -18.59
N VAL A 129 -3.72 23.13 -18.13
CA VAL A 129 -3.66 22.69 -16.72
C VAL A 129 -2.78 21.45 -16.51
N TYR A 130 -2.36 20.79 -17.59
CA TYR A 130 -1.45 19.66 -17.54
C TYR A 130 -0.41 19.77 -18.66
N THR A 131 0.78 19.27 -18.41
CA THR A 131 1.80 19.09 -19.44
C THR A 131 1.71 17.69 -20.06
N THR A 132 2.13 17.54 -21.31
CA THR A 132 2.18 16.22 -21.99
C THR A 132 3.56 15.55 -21.87
N GLU A 133 4.45 16.13 -21.07
CA GLU A 133 5.90 15.89 -21.09
C GLU A 133 6.37 15.25 -19.77
N PHE A 134 5.69 14.19 -19.32
CA PHE A 134 6.14 13.47 -18.13
C PHE A 134 7.55 12.88 -18.38
N PRO A 135 8.52 13.11 -17.48
CA PRO A 135 9.91 12.72 -17.74
C PRO A 135 10.07 11.20 -17.68
N ILE A 136 10.81 10.65 -18.64
CA ILE A 136 11.12 9.21 -18.70
C ILE A 136 12.15 8.75 -17.64
N ARG A 137 12.79 9.69 -16.92
CA ARG A 137 13.77 9.42 -15.85
C ARG A 137 13.84 10.60 -14.88
N PRO A 138 14.27 10.40 -13.62
CA PRO A 138 14.33 11.48 -12.64
C PRO A 138 15.31 12.57 -13.10
N PRO A 139 15.04 13.85 -12.79
CA PRO A 139 15.92 14.96 -13.17
C PRO A 139 17.28 14.90 -12.46
N TYR A 140 17.36 14.24 -11.31
CA TYR A 140 18.57 14.08 -10.52
C TYR A 140 18.72 12.64 -10.02
N PHE A 141 19.90 12.06 -10.21
CA PHE A 141 20.26 10.74 -9.68
C PHE A 141 21.02 10.87 -8.38
N PHE A 142 20.63 10.06 -7.40
CA PHE A 142 21.29 9.93 -6.10
C PHE A 142 21.11 8.50 -5.59
N ASN A 143 21.63 8.19 -4.40
CA ASN A 143 21.35 6.92 -3.76
C ASN A 143 19.90 6.89 -3.22
N PHE A 144 18.94 6.49 -4.06
CA PHE A 144 17.50 6.57 -3.79
C PHE A 144 17.04 5.81 -2.53
N THR A 145 17.73 4.74 -2.16
CA THR A 145 17.45 3.92 -0.97
C THR A 145 18.58 3.99 0.06
N GLY A 146 19.45 4.99 -0.05
CA GLY A 146 20.58 5.19 0.84
C GLY A 146 20.19 5.82 2.17
N PRO A 147 21.16 5.97 3.09
CA PRO A 147 20.95 6.72 4.33
C PRO A 147 20.51 8.15 4.01
N VAL A 148 19.50 8.65 4.73
CA VAL A 148 19.05 10.04 4.60
C VAL A 148 20.06 10.95 5.27
N GLY A 149 20.71 11.81 4.49
CA GLY A 149 21.61 12.87 4.98
C GLY A 149 20.88 14.20 5.19
N LYS A 150 21.56 15.18 5.79
CA LYS A 150 21.03 16.55 6.01
C LYS A 150 21.06 17.45 4.76
N ASN A 151 20.74 16.89 3.59
CA ASN A 151 20.81 17.60 2.31
C ASN A 151 19.40 17.74 1.71
N THR A 152 18.50 18.41 2.43
CA THR A 152 17.09 18.57 2.03
C THR A 152 16.97 19.53 0.85
N LEU A 153 16.46 19.03 -0.27
CA LEU A 153 16.03 19.83 -1.41
C LEU A 153 14.50 19.88 -1.40
N TYR A 154 13.94 21.08 -1.45
CA TYR A 154 12.49 21.24 -1.58
C TYR A 154 12.10 21.14 -3.07
N PRO A 155 11.19 20.23 -3.45
CA PRO A 155 10.68 20.17 -4.79
C PRO A 155 9.80 21.40 -5.10
N SER A 156 9.77 21.79 -6.36
CA SER A 156 8.74 22.69 -6.89
C SER A 156 7.46 21.91 -7.19
N ILE A 157 6.32 22.60 -7.18
CA ILE A 157 5.05 22.02 -7.65
C ILE A 157 5.19 21.79 -9.17
N GLY A 158 4.94 20.56 -9.63
CA GLY A 158 4.89 20.23 -11.05
C GLY A 158 3.65 20.84 -11.73
N THR A 159 3.76 21.10 -13.03
CA THR A 159 2.68 21.60 -13.90
C THR A 159 2.05 20.51 -14.73
#